data_AF-A0ABD2K0R3-F1
#
_entry.id   AF-A0ABD2K0R3-F1
#
_cell.length_a   1.000
_cell.length_b   1.000
_cell.length_c   1.000
_cell.angle_alpha   90.00
_cell.angle_beta   90.00
_cell.angle_gamma   90.00
#
_symmetry.space_group_name_H-M   'P 1'
#
loop_
_entity.id
_entity.type
_entity.pdbx_description
1 polymer ?
#
loop_
_entity_poly.entity_id
_entity_poly.type
_entity_poly.pdbx_seq_one_letter_code
_entity_poly.pdbx_strand_id
1 'polypeptide(L)'
;MSSTTDYRSERRKNSFALNGKVTICAFPFTIFVLAMTCLTVLPRAKLFACLTTSTIGPPVPPGCCPPLNQTLSPSTAFADGVLTFVYDSNVCRSRVTANCSQPNPALELNAAIVVNTNNFLVVGPRTVTFDGICNANGNWVMGNPPLEVRDIECLLTNPTGG
;
A
#
# COMPACT_ATOMS: atom_id res chain seq x y z
N MET A 1 -11.07 53.08 -37.07
CA MET A 1 -10.36 53.18 -35.77
C MET A 1 -10.52 51.81 -35.12
N SER A 2 -9.60 50.86 -35.33
CA SER A 2 -8.30 50.68 -34.63
C SER A 2 -8.54 50.53 -33.12
N SER A 3 -8.04 49.55 -32.36
CA SER A 3 -6.92 48.62 -32.56
C SER A 3 -6.95 47.55 -31.44
N THR A 4 -6.45 46.34 -31.76
CA THR A 4 -5.62 45.40 -30.95
C THR A 4 -5.79 45.19 -29.43
N THR A 5 -6.01 43.91 -29.07
CA THR A 5 -5.18 43.00 -28.22
C THR A 5 -4.51 43.52 -26.94
N ASP A 6 -4.74 42.87 -25.79
CA ASP A 6 -3.67 42.51 -24.84
C ASP A 6 -4.04 41.30 -23.95
N TYR A 7 -3.05 40.43 -23.73
CA TYR A 7 -3.07 39.15 -23.01
C TYR A 7 -2.15 39.33 -21.80
N ARG A 8 -2.68 39.36 -20.55
CA ARG A 8 -1.78 39.32 -19.37
C ARG A 8 -2.36 38.60 -18.17
N SER A 9 -1.79 37.42 -17.96
CA SER A 9 -1.55 36.71 -16.71
C SER A 9 -1.40 37.61 -15.48
N GLU A 10 -2.20 37.38 -14.44
CA GLU A 10 -1.84 37.73 -13.06
C GLU A 10 -2.26 36.61 -12.10
N ARG A 11 -1.32 35.71 -11.80
CA ARG A 11 -1.41 34.72 -10.71
C ARG A 11 -1.61 35.46 -9.39
N ARG A 12 -2.77 35.30 -8.75
CA ARG A 12 -2.94 35.68 -7.35
C ARG A 12 -2.22 34.67 -6.44
N LYS A 13 -1.23 35.24 -5.75
CA LYS A 13 -0.46 34.72 -4.64
C LYS A 13 -1.41 34.37 -3.49
N ASN A 14 -1.47 33.09 -3.10
CA ASN A 14 -1.87 32.72 -1.75
C ASN A 14 -0.60 32.39 -0.97
N SER A 15 -0.23 33.36 -0.15
CA SER A 15 0.86 33.34 0.81
C SER A 15 0.66 32.20 1.81
N PHE A 16 1.54 31.20 1.77
CA PHE A 16 1.77 30.32 2.91
C PHE A 16 2.92 30.89 3.73
N ALA A 17 2.59 31.44 4.90
CA ALA A 17 3.56 31.88 5.88
C ALA A 17 4.15 30.64 6.59
N LEU A 18 5.35 30.23 6.19
CA LEU A 18 6.18 29.28 6.95
C LEU A 18 7.13 30.09 7.83
N ASN A 19 6.76 30.23 9.11
CA ASN A 19 7.71 30.57 10.17
C ASN A 19 8.65 29.37 10.37
N GLY A 20 9.71 29.32 9.57
CA GLY A 20 10.77 28.33 9.67
C GLY A 20 12.10 29.01 9.38
N LYS A 21 12.98 29.03 10.39
CA LYS A 21 14.32 29.61 10.33
C LYS A 21 15.17 28.80 9.34
N VAL A 22 15.32 29.28 8.11
CA VAL A 22 16.15 28.64 7.07
C VAL A 22 17.60 29.11 7.25
N THR A 23 18.44 28.25 7.81
CA THR A 23 19.90 28.43 7.82
C THR A 23 20.45 27.87 6.52
N ILE A 24 20.89 28.76 5.62
CA ILE A 24 21.57 28.40 4.36
C ILE A 24 23.08 28.33 4.66
N CYS A 25 23.65 27.12 4.60
CA CYS A 25 25.10 26.96 4.63
C CYS A 25 25.67 27.28 3.25
N ALA A 26 26.35 28.42 3.13
CA ALA A 26 27.11 28.80 1.95
C ALA A 26 28.38 27.94 1.86
N PHE A 27 28.56 27.24 0.73
CA PHE A 27 29.83 26.60 0.38
C PHE A 27 30.42 27.31 -0.84
N PRO A 28 31.62 27.90 -0.74
CA PRO A 28 32.29 28.47 -1.90
C PRO A 28 32.96 27.37 -2.73
N PHE A 29 32.90 27.56 -4.05
CA PHE A 29 33.59 26.80 -5.09
C PHE A 29 35.11 26.83 -4.93
N THR A 30 35.76 25.67 -5.03
CA THR A 30 37.18 25.55 -5.45
C THR A 30 37.41 24.23 -6.19
N ILE A 31 38.17 24.29 -7.28
CA ILE A 31 38.44 23.24 -8.27
C ILE A 31 39.92 22.77 -8.14
N PHE A 32 40.19 21.52 -8.58
CA PHE A 32 41.46 20.79 -8.80
C PHE A 32 42.06 20.15 -7.53
N VAL A 33 42.41 18.85 -7.52
CA VAL A 33 43.45 18.17 -8.31
C VAL A 33 43.16 16.64 -8.45
N LEU A 34 43.53 16.06 -9.60
CA LEU A 34 43.55 14.61 -9.88
C LEU A 34 44.49 13.82 -8.93
N ALA A 35 44.04 12.69 -8.39
CA ALA A 35 44.89 11.54 -8.08
C ALA A 35 44.10 10.23 -7.98
N MET A 36 44.38 9.34 -8.93
CA MET A 36 44.48 7.87 -8.82
C MET A 36 43.81 7.13 -7.64
N THR A 37 42.93 6.19 -8.05
CA THR A 37 42.78 4.82 -7.53
C THR A 37 42.65 4.61 -6.02
N CYS A 38 41.43 4.28 -5.58
CA CYS A 38 41.26 3.15 -4.67
C CYS A 38 39.94 2.45 -4.96
N LEU A 39 40.06 1.22 -5.46
CA LEU A 39 39.03 0.19 -5.51
C LEU A 39 38.39 0.04 -4.13
N THR A 40 37.06 0.16 -4.05
CA THR A 40 36.16 -0.63 -3.17
C THR A 40 34.75 -0.08 -3.31
N VAL A 41 34.11 -0.42 -4.44
CA VAL A 41 32.66 -0.31 -4.56
C VAL A 41 32.06 -1.48 -3.77
N LEU A 42 32.01 -1.36 -2.44
CA LEU A 42 31.03 -2.11 -1.66
C LEU A 42 29.75 -1.27 -1.69
N PRO A 43 28.65 -1.72 -2.32
CA PRO A 43 27.36 -1.23 -1.91
C PRO A 43 27.17 -1.71 -0.47
N ARG A 44 27.42 -0.82 0.50
CA ARG A 44 26.78 -0.92 1.81
C ARG A 44 25.28 -0.87 1.52
N ALA A 45 24.68 -2.03 1.29
CA ALA A 45 23.28 -2.26 1.53
C ALA A 45 23.06 -1.82 2.98
N LYS A 46 22.66 -0.55 3.14
CA LYS A 46 22.02 -0.09 4.35
C LYS A 46 20.81 -0.99 4.49
N LEU A 47 20.95 -2.00 5.33
CA LEU A 47 19.84 -2.68 5.98
C LEU A 47 19.10 -1.60 6.78
N PHE A 48 18.31 -0.79 6.09
CA PHE A 48 17.12 -0.23 6.69
C PHE A 48 16.19 -1.42 6.86
N ALA A 49 16.39 -2.15 7.95
CA ALA A 49 15.26 -2.79 8.58
C ALA A 49 14.29 -1.65 8.87
N CYS A 50 13.26 -1.51 8.03
CA CYS A 50 12.12 -0.68 8.36
C CYS A 50 11.50 -1.38 9.57
N LEU A 51 11.94 -0.99 10.76
CA LEU A 51 11.27 -1.32 12.00
C LEU A 51 9.89 -0.70 11.88
N THR A 52 8.93 -1.50 11.44
CA THR A 52 7.51 -1.17 11.53
C THR A 52 7.22 -1.03 13.00
N THR A 53 7.26 0.19 13.50
CA THR A 53 6.77 0.55 14.82
C THR A 53 5.27 0.23 14.81
N SER A 54 4.89 -0.95 15.31
CA SER A 54 3.50 -1.29 15.56
C SER A 54 3.05 -0.41 16.71
N THR A 55 2.48 0.74 16.41
CA THR A 55 1.76 1.54 17.39
C THR A 55 0.61 0.70 17.88
N ILE A 56 0.67 0.27 19.14
CA ILE A 56 -0.45 -0.34 19.85
C ILE A 56 -1.59 0.69 19.75
N GLY A 57 -2.52 0.44 18.83
CA GLY A 57 -3.68 1.29 18.65
C GLY A 57 -4.50 1.36 19.94
N PRO A 58 -5.38 2.36 20.08
CA PRO A 58 -6.35 2.38 21.17
C PRO A 58 -7.08 1.03 21.27
N PRO A 59 -7.43 0.56 22.48
CA PRO A 59 -8.11 -0.72 22.66
C PRO A 59 -9.39 -0.75 21.83
N VAL A 60 -9.51 -1.79 21.00
CA VAL A 60 -10.70 -2.00 20.15
C VAL A 60 -11.91 -2.23 21.06
N PRO A 61 -13.00 -1.46 20.92
CA PRO A 61 -14.18 -1.65 21.74
C PRO A 61 -14.78 -3.06 21.56
N PRO A 62 -15.42 -3.64 22.59
CA PRO A 62 -16.08 -4.93 22.48
C PRO A 62 -17.08 -4.96 21.31
N GLY A 63 -17.01 -5.99 20.47
CA GLY A 63 -17.86 -6.13 19.27
C GLY A 63 -17.35 -5.42 18.02
N CYS A 64 -16.18 -4.76 18.08
CA CYS A 64 -15.52 -4.19 16.90
C CYS A 64 -14.34 -5.09 16.49
N CYS A 65 -14.05 -5.12 15.18
CA CYS A 65 -12.93 -5.90 14.68
C CYS A 65 -11.64 -5.09 14.55
N PRO A 66 -10.46 -5.72 14.76
CA PRO A 66 -9.19 -5.10 14.46
C PRO A 66 -9.01 -4.92 12.94
N PRO A 67 -8.08 -4.07 12.47
CA PRO A 67 -7.74 -4.04 11.06
C PRO A 67 -7.13 -5.39 10.64
N LEU A 68 -7.56 -5.91 9.50
CA LEU A 68 -6.90 -7.02 8.82
C LEU A 68 -5.52 -6.58 8.30
N ASN A 69 -4.60 -7.53 8.31
CA ASN A 69 -3.31 -7.40 7.65
C ASN A 69 -3.18 -8.52 6.63
N GLN A 70 -2.52 -8.23 5.50
CA GLN A 70 -2.21 -9.26 4.52
C GLN A 70 -1.16 -10.20 5.12
N THR A 71 -1.45 -11.50 5.07
CA THR A 71 -0.45 -12.55 5.27
C THR A 71 0.21 -12.81 3.91
N LEU A 72 1.54 -12.80 3.86
CA LEU A 72 2.28 -13.19 2.66
C LEU A 72 2.31 -14.71 2.59
N SER A 73 2.03 -15.28 1.42
CA SER A 73 2.01 -16.73 1.28
C SER A 73 3.42 -17.30 1.52
N PRO A 74 3.58 -18.34 2.35
CA PRO A 74 4.87 -19.01 2.51
C PRO A 74 5.26 -19.82 1.26
N SER A 75 4.33 -20.01 0.33
CA SER A 75 4.52 -20.78 -0.88
C SER A 75 5.20 -19.96 -1.97
N THR A 76 6.19 -20.55 -2.65
CA THR A 76 6.78 -19.98 -3.86
C THR A 76 5.98 -20.31 -5.13
N ALA A 77 4.88 -21.05 -5.01
CA ALA A 77 4.10 -21.51 -6.16
C ALA A 77 3.30 -20.38 -6.84
N PHE A 78 2.95 -19.34 -6.08
CA PHE A 78 2.20 -18.19 -6.56
C PHE A 78 2.85 -16.91 -6.05
N ALA A 79 2.87 -15.86 -6.89
CA ALA A 79 3.31 -14.55 -6.45
C ALA A 79 2.20 -13.88 -5.63
N ASP A 80 2.59 -13.09 -4.62
CA ASP A 80 1.63 -12.27 -3.87
C ASP A 80 1.19 -11.05 -4.70
N GLY A 81 -0.10 -10.77 -4.68
CA GLY A 81 -0.67 -9.52 -5.18
C GLY A 81 -0.73 -8.45 -4.08
N VAL A 82 -1.32 -7.31 -4.44
CA VAL A 82 -1.55 -6.20 -3.51
C VAL A 82 -2.95 -6.32 -2.93
N LEU A 83 -3.02 -6.65 -1.63
CA LEU A 83 -4.29 -6.69 -0.89
C LEU A 83 -4.50 -5.36 -0.14
N THR A 84 -5.64 -4.72 -0.39
CA THR A 84 -6.06 -3.51 0.35
C THR A 84 -7.39 -3.74 1.04
N PHE A 85 -7.63 -3.01 2.13
CA PHE A 85 -8.83 -3.14 2.95
C PHE A 85 -9.51 -1.79 3.09
N VAL A 86 -10.80 -1.75 2.74
CA VAL A 86 -11.66 -0.59 2.96
C VAL A 86 -12.66 -0.93 4.05
N TYR A 87 -12.68 -0.13 5.12
CA TYR A 87 -13.59 -0.34 6.24
C TYR A 87 -14.74 0.66 6.22
N ASP A 88 -15.86 0.28 6.81
CA ASP A 88 -17.02 1.16 7.02
C ASP A 88 -16.74 2.28 8.03
N SER A 89 -15.88 2.02 9.03
CA SER A 89 -15.53 2.96 10.08
C SER A 89 -14.07 2.79 10.53
N ASN A 90 -13.43 3.91 10.86
CA ASN A 90 -12.06 3.89 11.41
C ASN A 90 -12.03 3.66 12.92
N VAL A 91 -13.18 3.69 13.60
CA VAL A 91 -13.30 3.58 15.06
C VAL A 91 -13.82 2.20 15.48
N CYS A 92 -14.94 1.75 14.88
CA CYS A 92 -15.53 0.44 15.14
C CYS A 92 -15.87 -0.21 13.80
N ARG A 93 -14.99 -1.09 13.33
CA ARG A 93 -15.11 -1.76 12.03
C ARG A 93 -16.15 -2.86 12.13
N SER A 94 -17.22 -2.75 11.36
CA SER A 94 -18.26 -3.78 11.26
C SER A 94 -18.27 -4.49 9.91
N ARG A 95 -17.76 -3.81 8.87
CA ARG A 95 -17.65 -4.33 7.51
C ARG A 95 -16.28 -4.00 6.93
N VAL A 96 -15.79 -4.89 6.10
CA VAL A 96 -14.56 -4.69 5.33
C VAL A 96 -14.78 -5.15 3.91
N THR A 97 -14.29 -4.39 2.94
CA THR A 97 -14.14 -4.84 1.56
C THR A 97 -12.66 -5.07 1.32
N ALA A 98 -12.28 -6.33 1.12
CA ALA A 98 -10.94 -6.73 0.74
C ALA A 98 -10.80 -6.65 -0.78
N ASN A 99 -9.78 -5.97 -1.27
CA ASN A 99 -9.50 -5.80 -2.68
C ASN A 99 -8.10 -6.35 -3.00
N CYS A 100 -8.05 -7.45 -3.74
CA CYS A 100 -6.82 -8.07 -4.20
C CYS A 100 -6.57 -7.66 -5.64
N SER A 101 -5.40 -7.10 -5.92
CA SER A 101 -5.05 -6.57 -7.24
C SER A 101 -3.66 -7.00 -7.68
N GLN A 102 -3.53 -7.23 -8.97
CA GLN A 102 -2.27 -7.49 -9.62
C GLN A 102 -1.50 -6.17 -9.83
N PRO A 103 -0.24 -6.06 -9.36
CA PRO A 103 0.53 -4.82 -9.45
C PRO A 103 0.98 -4.48 -10.88
N ASN A 104 1.14 -5.49 -11.76
CA ASN A 104 1.54 -5.30 -13.14
C ASN A 104 0.45 -5.77 -14.12
N PRO A 105 -0.38 -4.86 -14.67
CA PRO A 105 -1.48 -5.24 -15.56
C PRO A 105 -1.03 -5.86 -16.89
N ALA A 106 0.26 -5.76 -17.27
CA ALA A 106 0.78 -6.33 -18.51
C ALA A 106 0.92 -7.86 -18.49
N LEU A 107 0.91 -8.48 -17.31
CA LEU A 107 1.04 -9.95 -17.20
C LEU A 107 -0.31 -10.67 -17.22
N GLU A 108 -1.43 -9.93 -17.20
CA GLU A 108 -2.80 -10.46 -17.31
C GLU A 108 -3.09 -11.67 -16.40
N LEU A 109 -2.62 -11.60 -15.14
CA LEU A 109 -2.79 -12.67 -14.17
C LEU A 109 -4.18 -12.55 -13.51
N ASN A 110 -4.66 -13.69 -13.03
CA ASN A 110 -5.82 -13.72 -12.16
C ASN A 110 -5.40 -13.41 -10.72
N ALA A 111 -6.19 -12.58 -10.05
CA ALA A 111 -6.09 -12.29 -8.63
C ALA A 111 -7.06 -13.19 -7.85
N ALA A 112 -6.61 -13.71 -6.72
CA ALA A 112 -7.38 -14.59 -5.85
C ALA A 112 -7.28 -14.12 -4.40
N ILE A 113 -8.43 -14.01 -3.71
CA ILE A 113 -8.47 -13.80 -2.27
C ILE A 113 -8.60 -15.15 -1.60
N VAL A 114 -7.63 -15.49 -0.75
CA VAL A 114 -7.58 -16.75 -0.03
C VAL A 114 -7.56 -16.48 1.47
N VAL A 115 -8.38 -17.20 2.23
CA VAL A 115 -8.38 -17.12 3.69
C VAL A 115 -7.95 -18.43 4.33
N ASN A 116 -7.22 -18.33 5.44
CA ASN A 116 -6.67 -19.47 6.17
C ASN A 116 -5.89 -20.42 5.23
N THR A 117 -5.11 -19.85 4.31
CA THR A 117 -4.22 -20.50 3.33
C THR A 117 -4.90 -21.36 2.24
N ASN A 118 -6.06 -21.97 2.50
CA ASN A 118 -6.66 -22.98 1.62
C ASN A 118 -8.09 -22.67 1.17
N ASN A 119 -8.71 -21.58 1.63
CA ASN A 119 -10.10 -21.27 1.29
C ASN A 119 -10.16 -20.10 0.31
N PHE A 120 -10.40 -20.42 -0.96
CA PHE A 120 -10.58 -19.41 -2.01
C PHE A 120 -11.96 -18.76 -1.88
N LEU A 121 -11.99 -17.46 -1.62
CA LEU A 121 -13.23 -16.69 -1.54
C LEU A 121 -13.70 -16.24 -2.92
N VAL A 122 -12.74 -15.76 -3.74
CA VAL A 122 -12.99 -15.28 -5.10
C VAL A 122 -11.71 -15.36 -5.91
N VAL A 123 -11.84 -15.65 -7.20
CA VAL A 123 -10.78 -15.65 -8.20
C VAL A 123 -11.29 -14.94 -9.45
N GLY A 124 -10.48 -14.09 -10.07
CA GLY A 124 -10.90 -13.33 -11.24
C GLY A 124 -9.77 -12.55 -11.88
N PRO A 125 -10.01 -11.93 -13.05
CA PRO A 125 -8.96 -11.28 -13.83
C PRO A 125 -8.51 -9.97 -13.17
N ARG A 126 -7.19 -9.82 -12.99
CA ARG A 126 -6.47 -8.61 -12.53
C ARG A 126 -6.81 -8.10 -11.13
N THR A 127 -8.09 -7.95 -10.80
CA THR A 127 -8.57 -7.42 -9.52
C THR A 127 -9.85 -8.12 -9.11
N VAL A 128 -9.94 -8.47 -7.84
CA VAL A 128 -11.14 -9.05 -7.23
C VAL A 128 -11.41 -8.41 -5.88
N THR A 129 -12.69 -8.32 -5.53
CA THR A 129 -13.15 -7.81 -4.25
C THR A 129 -14.01 -8.82 -3.54
N PHE A 130 -13.89 -8.89 -2.21
CA PHE A 130 -14.75 -9.72 -1.38
C PHE A 130 -15.07 -8.99 -0.07
N ASP A 131 -16.33 -9.09 0.36
CA ASP A 131 -16.80 -8.44 1.59
C ASP A 131 -16.72 -9.37 2.80
N GLY A 132 -16.32 -8.81 3.93
CA GLY A 132 -16.32 -9.45 5.24
C GLY A 132 -17.17 -8.71 6.25
N ILE A 133 -17.65 -9.45 7.24
CA ILE A 133 -18.47 -8.95 8.34
C ILE A 133 -17.74 -9.22 9.65
N CYS A 134 -17.80 -8.27 10.58
CA CYS A 134 -17.32 -8.48 11.94
C CYS A 134 -18.38 -9.23 12.75
N ASN A 135 -18.03 -10.34 13.38
CA ASN A 135 -18.93 -11.06 14.26
C ASN A 135 -19.01 -10.41 15.65
N ALA A 136 -19.94 -10.86 16.49
CA ALA A 136 -20.13 -10.34 17.85
C ALA A 136 -18.91 -10.58 18.78
N ASN A 137 -18.02 -11.49 18.41
CA ASN A 137 -16.79 -11.80 19.16
C ASN A 137 -15.60 -10.92 18.74
N GLY A 138 -15.77 -10.02 17.76
CA GLY A 138 -14.68 -9.16 17.26
C GLY A 138 -13.77 -9.86 16.25
N ASN A 139 -14.21 -10.96 15.63
CA ASN A 139 -13.48 -11.67 14.58
C ASN A 139 -14.11 -11.43 13.21
N TRP A 140 -13.28 -11.32 12.19
CA TRP A 140 -13.73 -11.20 10.81
C TRP A 140 -14.26 -12.54 10.30
N VAL A 141 -15.44 -12.51 9.68
CA VAL A 141 -16.02 -13.65 8.97
C VAL A 141 -16.23 -13.33 7.50
N MET A 142 -15.83 -14.27 6.64
CA MET A 142 -15.91 -14.15 5.18
C MET A 142 -16.31 -15.50 4.57
N GLY A 143 -16.81 -15.48 3.33
CA GLY A 143 -17.17 -16.67 2.58
C GLY A 143 -18.59 -17.18 2.84
N ASN A 144 -18.96 -18.21 2.08
CA ASN A 144 -20.18 -18.98 2.28
C ASN A 144 -19.85 -20.48 2.12
N PRO A 145 -19.89 -21.29 3.19
CA PRO A 145 -20.29 -20.95 4.57
C PRO A 145 -19.35 -19.93 5.24
N PRO A 146 -19.82 -19.20 6.27
CA PRO A 146 -19.00 -18.17 6.93
C PRO A 146 -17.83 -18.81 7.68
N LEU A 147 -16.62 -18.33 7.37
CA LEU A 147 -15.36 -18.77 7.95
C LEU A 147 -14.72 -17.64 8.74
N GLU A 148 -14.20 -17.93 9.93
CA GLU A 148 -13.40 -16.97 10.69
C GLU A 148 -12.02 -16.78 10.03
N VAL A 149 -11.66 -15.52 9.79
CA VAL A 149 -10.41 -15.14 9.10
C VAL A 149 -9.29 -15.04 10.12
N ARG A 150 -8.32 -15.96 10.06
CA ARG A 150 -7.05 -15.90 10.81
C ARG A 150 -5.94 -15.29 9.97
N ASP A 151 -5.88 -15.71 8.71
CA ASP A 151 -4.93 -15.25 7.70
C ASP A 151 -5.69 -14.91 6.42
N ILE A 152 -5.27 -13.86 5.73
CA ILE A 152 -5.83 -13.47 4.43
C ILE A 152 -4.71 -13.13 3.46
N GLU A 153 -4.75 -13.75 2.29
CA GLU A 153 -3.71 -13.70 1.27
C GLU A 153 -4.32 -13.22 -0.05
N CYS A 154 -3.48 -12.60 -0.87
CA CYS A 154 -3.80 -12.21 -2.23
C CYS A 154 -2.83 -12.94 -3.16
N LEU A 155 -3.30 -13.99 -3.84
CA LEU A 155 -2.48 -14.82 -4.72
C LEU A 155 -2.69 -14.43 -6.17
N LEU A 156 -1.61 -14.42 -6.94
CA LEU A 156 -1.63 -14.23 -8.39
C LEU A 156 -1.44 -15.58 -9.09
N THR A 157 -2.34 -15.89 -10.02
CA THR A 157 -2.37 -17.15 -10.75
C THR A 157 -2.48 -16.91 -12.25
N ASN A 158 -2.02 -17.85 -13.07
CA ASN A 158 -2.21 -17.75 -14.52
C ASN A 158 -3.70 -17.88 -14.87
N PRO A 159 -4.20 -17.13 -15.87
CA PRO A 159 -5.55 -17.33 -16.37
C PRO A 159 -5.69 -18.76 -16.91
N THR A 160 -6.80 -19.43 -16.57
CA THR A 160 -7.05 -20.84 -16.88
C THR A 160 -7.39 -21.13 -18.37
N GLY A 161 -6.88 -20.34 -19.31
CA GLY A 161 -7.31 -20.40 -20.72
C GLY A 161 -6.23 -20.05 -21.74
N GLY A 162 -5.03 -20.62 -21.59
CA GLY A 162 -3.99 -20.57 -22.63
C GLY A 162 -4.37 -21.37 -23.87
#